data_AF-A0A395HG45-F1
#
_entry.id   AF-A0A395HG45-F1
#
_cell.length_a   1.000
_cell.length_b   1.000
_cell.length_c   1.000
_cell.angle_alpha   90.00
_cell.angle_beta   90.00
_cell.angle_gamma   90.00
#
_symmetry.space_group_name_H-M   'P 1'
#
loop_
_entity.id
_entity.type
_entity.pdbx_description
1 polymer ?
#
loop_
_entity_poly.entity_id
_entity_poly.type
_entity_poly.pdbx_seq_one_letter_code
_entity_poly.pdbx_strand_id
1 'polypeptide(L)'
;MMAVPHHRHRTSLEGVIFPPPRRLSPEEHNKATSLFSSLVEHFEPLQASNKGYKPLTLLRLTKGGVSAEDEFLELFFTFIEYNQLGVSETTLIETLATLHSFQGWTSEEQHGLSQSLIQFSSFLMDNFFLPHSSAYAGISFSSRFDRSSYRHSTARFQFAKMLPYA
;
A
#
# COMPACT_ATOMS: atom_id res chain seq x y z
N MET A 1 -6.02 25.20 -51.01
CA MET A 1 -6.25 24.54 -49.70
C MET A 1 -4.92 24.47 -48.99
N MET A 2 -4.77 25.13 -47.83
CA MET A 2 -3.57 25.07 -46.98
C MET A 2 -3.99 24.44 -45.65
N ALA A 3 -3.36 23.32 -45.27
CA ALA A 3 -3.65 22.64 -44.00
C ALA A 3 -2.93 23.38 -42.85
N VAL A 4 -3.70 23.79 -41.85
CA VAL A 4 -3.20 24.47 -40.65
C VAL A 4 -2.50 23.44 -39.74
N PRO A 5 -1.26 23.66 -39.31
CA PRO A 5 -0.60 22.78 -38.36
C PRO A 5 -1.32 22.83 -37.01
N HIS A 6 -1.90 21.71 -36.58
CA HIS A 6 -2.41 21.57 -35.22
C HIS A 6 -1.21 21.55 -34.26
N HIS A 7 -0.94 22.69 -33.64
CA HIS A 7 -0.03 22.79 -32.51
C HIS A 7 -0.52 21.83 -31.42
N ARG A 8 0.20 20.72 -31.26
CA ARG A 8 0.03 19.83 -30.11
C ARG A 8 0.31 20.66 -28.87
N HIS A 9 -0.72 20.92 -28.08
CA HIS A 9 -0.57 21.39 -26.71
C HIS A 9 0.26 20.33 -25.96
N ARG A 10 1.56 20.56 -25.84
CA ARG A 10 2.36 19.96 -24.78
C ARG A 10 1.85 20.57 -23.49
N THR A 11 0.96 19.86 -22.79
CA THR A 11 0.68 20.14 -21.38
C THR A 11 1.95 19.81 -20.60
N SER A 12 2.75 20.83 -20.36
CA SER A 12 3.85 20.84 -19.40
C SER A 12 3.34 20.42 -18.02
N LEU A 13 3.88 19.31 -17.49
CA LEU A 13 3.70 18.89 -16.10
C LEU A 13 4.62 19.65 -15.13
N GLU A 14 5.22 20.76 -15.56
CA GLU A 14 6.16 21.57 -14.78
C GLU A 14 5.54 22.26 -13.53
N GLY A 15 4.23 22.12 -13.30
CA GLY A 15 3.51 22.79 -12.21
C GLY A 15 3.05 21.90 -11.06
N VAL A 16 3.35 20.59 -11.05
CA VAL A 16 2.96 19.75 -9.89
C VAL A 16 3.99 19.96 -8.78
N ILE A 17 3.75 20.96 -7.94
CA ILE A 17 4.43 21.09 -6.64
C ILE A 17 3.95 19.89 -5.81
N PHE A 18 4.75 18.83 -5.82
CA PHE A 18 4.50 17.69 -4.97
C PHE A 18 4.76 18.14 -3.53
N PRO A 19 3.83 17.92 -2.59
CA PRO A 19 4.15 18.10 -1.19
C PRO A 19 5.38 17.26 -0.86
N PRO A 20 6.31 17.76 -0.03
CA PRO A 20 7.46 16.98 0.39
C PRO A 20 6.98 15.64 0.97
N PRO A 21 7.71 14.55 0.74
CA PRO A 21 7.43 13.26 1.37
C PRO A 21 7.14 13.47 2.85
N ARG A 22 5.99 12.98 3.32
CA ARG A 22 5.70 13.01 4.74
C ARG A 22 6.76 12.14 5.41
N ARG A 23 7.55 12.76 6.29
CA ARG A 23 8.53 12.04 7.10
C ARG A 23 7.89 11.75 8.44
N LEU A 24 7.99 10.52 8.89
CA LEU A 24 7.58 10.16 10.22
C LEU A 24 8.52 10.85 11.21
N SER A 25 8.01 11.21 12.39
CA SER A 25 8.92 11.56 13.48
C SER A 25 9.79 10.34 13.81
N PRO A 26 11.02 10.53 14.33
CA PRO A 26 11.89 9.40 14.68
C PRO A 26 11.22 8.39 15.63
N GLU A 27 10.34 8.88 16.52
CA GLU A 27 9.58 8.04 17.44
C GLU A 27 8.51 7.21 16.71
N GLU A 28 7.73 7.83 15.82
CA GLU A 28 6.74 7.13 15.00
C GLU A 28 7.41 6.09 14.09
N HIS A 29 8.52 6.45 13.44
CA HIS A 29 9.28 5.54 12.60
C HIS A 29 9.72 4.31 13.40
N ASN A 30 10.33 4.52 14.56
CA ASN A 30 10.82 3.41 15.40
C ASN A 30 9.68 2.50 15.87
N LYS A 31 8.55 3.09 16.30
CA LYS A 31 7.35 2.34 16.71
C LYS A 31 6.77 1.55 15.55
N ALA A 32 6.59 2.19 14.39
CA ALA A 32 6.08 1.57 13.18
C ALA A 32 6.98 0.43 12.70
N THR A 33 8.30 0.64 12.72
CA THR A 33 9.27 -0.39 12.33
C THR A 33 9.27 -1.56 13.28
N SER A 34 9.28 -1.32 14.59
CA SER A 34 9.22 -2.38 15.60
C SER A 34 7.94 -3.19 15.47
N LEU A 35 6.79 -2.51 15.37
CA LEU A 35 5.49 -3.16 15.26
C LEU A 35 5.36 -3.96 13.96
N PHE A 36 5.82 -3.41 12.83
CA PHE A 36 5.86 -4.14 11.57
C PHE A 36 6.65 -5.44 11.71
N SER A 37 7.84 -5.38 12.32
CA SER A 37 8.67 -6.58 12.55
C SER A 37 7.94 -7.59 13.43
N SER A 38 7.30 -7.15 14.53
CA SER A 38 6.52 -8.03 15.40
C SER A 38 5.33 -8.68 14.68
N LEU A 39 4.64 -7.96 13.79
CA LEU A 39 3.56 -8.52 12.97
C LEU A 39 4.10 -9.59 12.03
N VAL A 40 5.20 -9.32 11.33
CA VAL A 40 5.82 -10.29 10.42
C VAL A 40 6.28 -11.52 11.19
N GLU A 41 7.00 -11.37 12.30
CA GLU A 41 7.50 -12.48 13.11
C GLU A 41 6.37 -13.37 13.64
N HIS A 42 5.25 -12.77 14.04
CA HIS A 42 4.11 -13.51 14.56
C HIS A 42 3.33 -14.25 13.46
N PHE A 43 3.00 -13.58 12.36
CA PHE A 43 2.12 -14.13 11.33
C PHE A 43 2.85 -14.88 10.23
N GLU A 44 4.15 -14.62 9.99
CA GLU A 44 4.90 -15.28 8.91
C GLU A 44 4.91 -16.81 9.04
N PRO A 45 5.18 -17.41 10.22
CA PRO A 45 5.20 -18.85 10.40
C PRO A 45 3.83 -19.51 10.24
N LEU A 46 2.74 -18.76 10.42
CA LEU A 46 1.36 -19.26 10.38
C LEU A 46 0.80 -19.39 8.95
N GLN A 47 1.53 -18.89 7.95
CA GLN A 47 1.05 -18.91 6.56
C GLN A 47 1.18 -20.27 5.91
N ALA A 48 0.04 -20.77 5.40
CA ALA A 48 0.04 -21.84 4.42
C ALA A 48 0.50 -21.30 3.05
N SER A 49 1.40 -22.02 2.38
CA SER A 49 1.85 -21.68 1.02
C SER A 49 0.78 -22.09 0.00
N ASN A 50 -0.29 -21.29 -0.13
CA ASN A 50 -1.39 -21.59 -1.05
C ASN A 50 -1.40 -20.73 -2.33
N LYS A 51 -0.70 -19.59 -2.36
CA LYS A 51 -0.69 -18.63 -3.48
C LYS A 51 0.57 -18.68 -4.36
N GLY A 52 1.42 -19.69 -4.22
CA GLY A 52 2.73 -19.76 -4.92
C GLY A 52 3.77 -18.76 -4.41
N TYR A 53 3.40 -17.84 -3.52
CA TYR A 53 4.28 -16.98 -2.74
C TYR A 53 3.79 -16.92 -1.28
N LYS A 54 4.64 -16.40 -0.38
CA LYS A 54 4.30 -16.18 1.03
C LYS A 54 4.04 -14.69 1.27
N PRO A 55 2.78 -14.25 1.48
CA PRO A 55 2.41 -12.86 1.77
C PRO A 55 3.34 -12.11 2.75
N LEU A 56 3.55 -12.59 3.98
CA LEU A 56 4.38 -11.85 4.95
C LEU A 56 5.87 -11.84 4.56
N THR A 57 6.35 -12.89 3.90
CA THR A 57 7.72 -12.89 3.37
C THR A 57 7.88 -11.82 2.30
N LEU A 58 6.89 -11.67 1.41
CA LEU A 58 6.86 -10.58 0.43
C LEU A 58 6.87 -9.21 1.11
N LEU A 59 6.06 -9.01 2.15
CA LEU A 59 6.04 -7.74 2.88
C LEU A 59 7.40 -7.41 3.50
N ARG A 60 8.04 -8.38 4.16
CA ARG A 60 9.38 -8.20 4.73
C ARG A 60 10.41 -7.82 3.68
N LEU A 61 10.43 -8.55 2.56
CA LEU A 61 11.35 -8.29 1.45
C LEU A 61 11.09 -6.92 0.81
N THR A 62 9.81 -6.55 0.67
CA THR A 62 9.42 -5.27 0.10
C THR A 62 9.85 -4.12 1.00
N LYS A 63 9.61 -4.20 2.32
CA LYS A 63 10.11 -3.21 3.28
C LYS A 63 11.63 -3.03 3.18
N GLY A 64 12.38 -4.14 3.11
CA GLY A 64 13.84 -4.07 3.02
C GLY A 64 14.38 -3.61 1.65
N GLY A 65 13.54 -3.58 0.62
CA GLY A 65 13.92 -3.19 -0.74
C GLY A 65 13.51 -1.77 -1.14
N VAL A 66 12.62 -1.12 -0.39
CA VAL A 66 12.19 0.26 -0.68
C VAL A 66 13.18 1.27 -0.11
N SER A 67 13.41 2.35 -0.85
CA SER A 67 14.25 3.48 -0.42
C SER A 67 13.50 4.48 0.47
N ALA A 68 12.17 4.56 0.34
CA ALA A 68 11.31 5.42 1.13
C ALA A 68 10.55 4.61 2.19
N GLU A 69 11.25 4.20 3.24
CA GLU A 69 10.71 3.36 4.31
C GLU A 69 9.52 4.00 5.03
N ASP A 70 9.59 5.30 5.35
CA ASP A 70 8.51 6.04 6.02
C ASP A 70 7.20 5.99 5.24
N GLU A 71 7.28 6.21 3.92
CA GLU A 71 6.11 6.19 3.05
C GLU A 71 5.54 4.76 2.92
N PHE A 72 6.40 3.74 2.91
CA PHE A 72 5.98 2.34 2.96
C PHE A 72 5.23 2.03 4.27
N LEU A 73 5.78 2.44 5.41
CA LEU A 73 5.18 2.20 6.73
C LEU A 73 3.84 2.92 6.85
N GLU A 74 3.76 4.18 6.42
CA GLU A 74 2.49 4.92 6.41
C GLU A 74 1.46 4.23 5.53
N LEU A 75 1.82 3.87 4.29
CA LEU A 75 0.92 3.17 3.38
C LEU A 75 0.44 1.83 3.97
N PHE A 76 1.35 1.07 4.57
CA PHE A 76 1.05 -0.20 5.22
C PHE A 76 0.03 -0.02 6.36
N PHE A 77 0.32 0.85 7.33
CA PHE A 77 -0.55 1.00 8.50
C PHE A 77 -1.90 1.64 8.16
N THR A 78 -1.93 2.62 7.24
CA THR A 78 -3.21 3.18 6.74
C THR A 78 -4.05 2.13 6.03
N PHE A 79 -3.43 1.20 5.28
CA PHE A 79 -4.17 0.11 4.65
C PHE A 79 -4.77 -0.85 5.68
N ILE A 80 -4.02 -1.21 6.72
CA ILE A 80 -4.51 -2.10 7.78
C ILE A 80 -5.63 -1.45 8.59
N GLU A 81 -5.46 -0.17 8.96
CA GLU A 81 -6.50 0.63 9.62
C GLU A 81 -7.80 0.60 8.83
N TYR A 82 -7.73 0.90 7.52
CA TYR A 82 -8.91 0.93 6.67
C TYR A 82 -9.64 -0.41 6.60
N ASN A 83 -8.91 -1.53 6.50
CA ASN A 83 -9.52 -2.86 6.43
C ASN A 83 -10.09 -3.34 7.76
N GLN A 84 -9.53 -2.91 8.90
CA GLN A 84 -10.02 -3.33 10.21
C GLN A 84 -11.12 -2.43 10.77
N LEU A 85 -11.03 -1.11 10.57
CA LEU A 85 -11.92 -0.13 11.20
C LEU A 85 -12.98 0.43 10.25
N GLY A 86 -12.87 0.18 8.93
CA GLY A 86 -13.83 0.65 7.93
C GLY A 86 -13.88 2.18 7.74
N VAL A 87 -13.15 2.96 8.56
CA VAL A 87 -13.09 4.42 8.52
C VAL A 87 -11.63 4.87 8.68
N SER A 88 -11.18 5.78 7.81
CA SER A 88 -9.85 6.41 7.83
C SER A 88 -9.91 7.73 8.61
N GLU A 89 -10.26 7.67 9.89
CA GLU A 89 -10.26 8.86 10.75
C GLU A 89 -9.24 8.79 11.88
N THR A 90 -8.59 7.64 12.10
CA THR A 90 -7.57 7.55 13.15
C THR A 90 -6.22 8.00 12.63
N THR A 91 -5.45 8.62 13.51
CA THR A 91 -4.08 9.00 13.20
C THR A 91 -3.18 7.76 13.22
N LEU A 92 -2.07 7.80 12.48
CA LEU A 92 -1.07 6.71 12.49
C LEU A 92 -0.67 6.33 13.93
N ILE A 93 -0.54 7.31 14.83
CA ILE A 93 -0.21 7.07 16.25
C ILE A 93 -1.26 6.21 16.94
N GLU A 94 -2.55 6.48 16.73
CA GLU A 94 -3.66 5.71 17.30
C GLU A 94 -3.73 4.30 16.71
N THR A 95 -3.48 4.17 15.41
CA THR A 95 -3.38 2.86 14.74
C THR A 95 -2.24 2.03 15.34
N LEU A 96 -1.05 2.63 15.50
CA LEU A 96 0.11 1.96 16.11
C LEU A 96 -0.18 1.55 17.56
N ALA A 97 -0.82 2.42 18.35
CA ALA A 97 -1.17 2.13 19.74
C ALA A 97 -2.17 0.96 19.85
N THR A 98 -3.19 0.95 19.01
CA THR A 98 -4.19 -0.12 18.94
C THR A 98 -3.52 -1.44 18.61
N LEU A 99 -2.76 -1.46 17.50
CA LEU A 99 -2.10 -2.66 17.00
C LEU A 99 -0.97 -3.15 17.90
N HIS A 100 -0.35 -2.31 18.74
CA HIS A 100 0.71 -2.75 19.66
C HIS A 100 0.27 -3.87 20.61
N SER A 101 -1.04 -4.00 20.87
CA SER A 101 -1.61 -5.00 21.78
C SER A 101 -2.13 -6.27 21.09
N PHE A 102 -1.84 -6.46 19.79
CA PHE A 102 -2.49 -7.48 18.96
C PHE A 102 -2.34 -8.92 19.46
N GLN A 103 -1.26 -9.25 20.17
CA GLN A 103 -1.03 -10.59 20.72
C GLN A 103 -2.05 -10.95 21.82
N GLY A 104 -2.65 -9.95 22.49
CA GLY A 104 -3.70 -10.14 23.48
C GLY A 104 -5.12 -10.17 22.92
N TRP A 105 -5.27 -9.98 21.60
CA TRP A 105 -6.58 -9.96 20.95
C TRP A 105 -7.20 -11.36 20.84
N THR A 106 -8.50 -11.39 20.60
CA THR A 106 -9.23 -12.63 20.33
C THR A 106 -8.75 -13.29 19.03
N SER A 107 -9.01 -14.60 18.90
CA SER A 107 -8.67 -15.33 17.68
C SER A 107 -9.35 -14.76 16.43
N GLU A 108 -10.53 -14.13 16.57
CA GLU A 108 -11.26 -13.51 15.46
C GLU A 108 -10.57 -12.21 15.01
N GLU A 109 -10.20 -11.35 15.94
CA GLU A 109 -9.46 -10.11 15.66
C GLU A 109 -8.08 -10.41 15.05
N GLN A 110 -7.34 -11.39 15.59
CA GLN A 110 -6.06 -11.82 15.01
C GLN A 110 -6.23 -12.41 13.60
N HIS A 111 -7.33 -13.14 13.37
CA HIS A 111 -7.66 -13.64 12.03
C HIS A 111 -7.96 -12.48 11.06
N GLY A 112 -8.74 -11.48 11.47
CA GLY A 112 -9.02 -10.29 10.66
C GLY A 112 -7.77 -9.48 10.32
N LEU A 113 -6.87 -9.31 11.29
CA LEU A 113 -5.56 -8.70 11.06
C LEU A 113 -4.72 -9.51 10.06
N SER A 114 -4.65 -10.83 10.22
CA SER A 114 -3.96 -11.72 9.27
C SER A 114 -4.52 -11.60 7.85
N GLN A 115 -5.84 -11.57 7.68
CA GLN A 115 -6.46 -11.36 6.38
C GLN A 115 -6.10 -10.00 5.78
N SER A 116 -6.07 -8.94 6.59
CA SER A 116 -5.67 -7.59 6.16
C SER A 116 -4.21 -7.56 5.66
N LEU A 117 -3.30 -8.26 6.34
CA LEU A 117 -1.90 -8.40 5.92
C LEU A 117 -1.78 -9.12 4.56
N ILE A 118 -2.55 -10.20 4.38
CA ILE A 118 -2.62 -10.94 3.12
C ILE A 118 -3.18 -10.07 1.99
N GLN A 119 -4.23 -9.30 2.27
CA GLN A 119 -4.82 -8.37 1.30
C GLN A 119 -3.83 -7.28 0.90
N PHE A 120 -3.08 -6.72 1.84
CA PHE A 120 -2.03 -5.73 1.51
C PHE A 120 -0.96 -6.32 0.59
N SER A 121 -0.50 -7.55 0.87
CA SER A 121 0.45 -8.23 -0.03
C SER A 121 -0.11 -8.47 -1.43
N SER A 122 -1.41 -8.78 -1.53
CA SER A 122 -2.08 -9.00 -2.82
C SER A 122 -2.20 -7.67 -3.58
N PHE A 123 -2.53 -6.58 -2.87
CA PHE A 123 -2.49 -5.23 -3.41
C PHE A 123 -1.11 -4.88 -3.98
N LEU A 124 -0.02 -5.22 -3.27
CA LEU A 124 1.33 -4.99 -3.79
C LEU A 124 1.62 -5.78 -5.06
N MET A 125 1.25 -7.07 -5.07
CA MET A 125 1.39 -7.92 -6.26
C MET A 125 0.64 -7.35 -7.46
N ASP A 126 -0.65 -7.07 -7.29
CA ASP A 126 -1.54 -6.62 -8.36
C ASP A 126 -1.15 -5.25 -8.92
N ASN A 127 -0.61 -4.36 -8.09
CA ASN A 127 -0.35 -2.98 -8.49
C ASN A 127 1.10 -2.70 -8.91
N PHE A 128 2.08 -3.47 -8.42
CA PHE A 128 3.50 -3.17 -8.60
C PHE A 128 4.32 -4.31 -9.20
N PHE A 129 4.08 -5.56 -8.79
CA PHE A 129 4.93 -6.68 -9.23
C PHE A 129 4.39 -7.40 -10.46
N LEU A 130 3.08 -7.38 -10.68
CA LEU A 130 2.50 -7.98 -11.87
C LEU A 130 2.51 -6.96 -13.03
N PRO A 131 3.09 -7.33 -14.19
CA PRO A 131 2.92 -6.54 -15.39
C PRO A 131 1.42 -6.52 -15.71
N HIS A 132 0.84 -5.33 -15.74
CA HIS A 132 -0.56 -5.19 -16.13
C HIS A 132 -0.64 -5.68 -17.57
N SER A 133 -1.22 -6.85 -17.79
CA SER A 133 -1.53 -7.28 -19.15
C SER A 133 -2.58 -6.31 -19.67
N SER A 134 -2.14 -5.27 -20.37
CA SER A 134 -2.98 -4.49 -21.25
C SER A 134 -3.35 -5.36 -22.46
N ALA A 135 -4.19 -6.36 -22.23
CA ALA A 135 -4.97 -7.01 -23.28
C ALA A 135 -6.32 -6.29 -23.32
N TYR A 136 -6.44 -5.40 -24.30
CA TYR A 136 -7.58 -4.51 -24.55
C TYR A 136 -8.90 -5.25 -24.81
N ALA A 137 -10.02 -4.58 -24.51
CA ALA A 137 -11.39 -4.69 -25.08
C ALA A 137 -12.51 -5.05 -24.08
N GLY A 138 -13.32 -4.02 -23.78
CA GLY A 138 -14.74 -4.08 -23.48
C GLY A 138 -15.29 -5.29 -22.72
N ILE A 139 -15.11 -5.32 -21.41
CA ILE A 139 -16.05 -6.02 -20.52
C ILE A 139 -16.35 -5.07 -19.36
N SER A 140 -17.63 -4.74 -19.24
CA SER A 140 -18.20 -3.84 -18.25
C SER A 140 -17.64 -4.09 -16.86
N PHE A 141 -17.28 -2.98 -16.20
CA PHE A 141 -17.08 -2.93 -14.75
C PHE A 141 -18.29 -3.59 -14.08
N SER A 142 -18.13 -4.84 -13.62
CA SER A 142 -19.08 -5.44 -12.71
C SER A 142 -18.86 -4.79 -11.36
N SER A 143 -19.70 -3.79 -11.11
CA SER A 143 -19.84 -3.03 -9.88
C SER A 143 -20.02 -3.95 -8.67
N ARG A 144 -18.96 -4.08 -7.86
CA ARG A 144 -19.07 -4.10 -6.39
C ARG A 144 -17.71 -3.81 -5.72
N PHE A 145 -17.19 -2.61 -5.97
CA PHE A 145 -16.21 -1.90 -5.14
C PHE A 145 -16.23 -0.45 -5.62
N ASP A 146 -16.91 0.43 -4.89
CA ASP A 146 -16.88 1.88 -5.05
C ASP A 146 -15.80 2.39 -4.08
N ARG A 147 -14.54 2.72 -4.40
CA ARG A 147 -13.83 3.32 -5.55
C ARG A 147 -14.13 4.77 -5.88
N SER A 148 -14.60 5.58 -4.93
CA SER A 148 -14.56 7.03 -5.08
C SER A 148 -13.11 7.58 -5.03
N SER A 149 -12.47 7.51 -6.19
CA SER A 149 -11.70 8.60 -6.84
C SER A 149 -10.55 9.32 -6.12
N TYR A 150 -10.16 9.00 -4.88
CA TYR A 150 -9.20 9.86 -4.15
C TYR A 150 -7.85 9.25 -3.72
N ARG A 151 -7.59 7.94 -3.87
CA ARG A 151 -6.31 7.35 -3.38
C ARG A 151 -5.64 6.29 -4.26
N HIS A 152 -6.22 5.88 -5.39
CA HIS A 152 -5.60 4.84 -6.22
C HIS A 152 -4.45 5.36 -7.08
N SER A 153 -4.57 6.58 -7.64
CA SER A 153 -3.48 7.16 -8.44
C SER A 153 -2.30 7.55 -7.54
N THR A 154 -2.57 8.23 -6.42
CA THR A 154 -1.52 8.74 -5.52
C THR A 154 -0.67 7.63 -4.90
N ALA A 155 -1.28 6.56 -4.38
CA ALA A 155 -0.54 5.46 -3.76
C ALA A 155 0.34 4.70 -4.76
N ARG A 156 -0.14 4.51 -6.01
CA ARG A 156 0.62 3.85 -7.07
C ARG A 156 1.82 4.69 -7.52
N PHE A 157 1.64 5.99 -7.66
CA PHE A 157 2.74 6.90 -7.99
C PHE A 157 3.74 7.08 -6.84
N GLN A 158 3.29 7.07 -5.58
CA GLN A 158 4.18 7.15 -4.42
C GLN A 158 5.03 5.90 -4.32
N PHE A 159 4.44 4.71 -4.35
CA PHE A 159 5.18 3.45 -4.20
C PHE A 159 6.16 3.17 -5.35
N ALA A 160 5.78 3.50 -6.59
CA ALA A 160 6.69 3.39 -7.74
C ALA A 160 7.93 4.29 -7.61
N LYS A 161 7.85 5.39 -6.86
CA LYS A 161 9.01 6.25 -6.53
C LYS A 161 9.85 5.70 -5.38
N MET A 162 9.33 4.79 -4.58
CA MET A 162 10.05 4.18 -3.45
C MET A 162 10.96 3.04 -3.89
N LEU A 163 10.62 2.36 -5.00
CA LEU A 163 11.48 1.31 -5.55
C LEU A 163 12.76 1.94 -6.11
N PRO A 164 13.95 1.41 -5.80
CA PRO A 164 15.18 1.88 -6.41
C PRO A 164 15.03 1.73 -7.93
N TYR A 165 15.38 2.79 -8.67
CA TYR A 165 15.32 2.83 -10.14
C TYR A 165 15.84 1.51 -10.72
N ALA A 166 14.96 0.77 -11.41
CA ALA A 166 15.35 -0.32 -12.29
C ALA A 166 16.01 0.24 -13.56
#